data_AF-A0A7W5Y973-F1
#
_entry.id   AF-A0A7W5Y973-F1
#
_cell.length_a   1.000
_cell.length_b   1.000
_cell.length_c   1.000
_cell.angle_alpha   90.00
_cell.angle_beta   90.00
_cell.angle_gamma   90.00
#
_symmetry.space_group_name_H-M   'P 1'
#
loop_
_entity.id
_entity.type
_entity.pdbx_description
1 polymer ?
#
loop_
_entity_poly.entity_id
_entity_poly.type
_entity_poly.pdbx_seq_one_letter_code
_entity_poly.pdbx_strand_id
1 'polypeptide(L)'
;MLLKLITAAALVLTATPAPSPAAAESVWLTKYKALEAQIGHAVYTDPNSANLAWGESYIMRSYLDAYAVTQDTSWLDKVVTHADTVIGNADDLDGDGFHGWSTAQYSPVELANPSFESATTGDATLPASWTRFQDTGSHVHRTTDTPGGGTGTQSVRVVSDLTRWKKLRQNVNSAYEGGSRYLLRGWGKKSGSVTGRVVLRNGSATICSLDYTTTTWTFKQTTCTLPTGGPTLTVWLEHASYTVSGSASFDDVKLSGIFPYMVHDAMIGIPIAEFVRLVAKTPALSAYAAKAGTYRAFLETEVVPRWEQSAYLGNTWNGTTWRQPPNIDTFSHTGTANDLPFNMPLGFANLLLVLNVVNGDATYLSRAVKVGQWAKANLTNSGGAYVWNYGTYTTKKEDLSHANVDLSAFVEFYRRGQVFTGTDMTAFKNTLKSKMWNGSTTAPAFSLYVDGTWAANGVDYFLHSWLELTEFDRQVWTLASTKYTNFTGTNASHLITLSRLLRWE
;
A
#
# COMPACT_ATOMS: atom_id res chain seq x y z
N MET A 1 -93.23 9.51 -24.68
CA MET A 1 -93.22 10.99 -24.80
C MET A 1 -92.11 11.50 -23.89
N LEU A 2 -91.18 12.27 -24.47
CA LEU A 2 -89.90 12.69 -23.87
C LEU A 2 -90.08 13.52 -22.60
N LEU A 3 -89.15 13.37 -21.65
CA LEU A 3 -88.70 14.51 -20.84
C LEU A 3 -87.18 14.45 -20.65
N LYS A 4 -86.49 15.44 -21.22
CA LYS A 4 -85.05 15.69 -21.07
C LYS A 4 -84.82 16.43 -19.75
N LEU A 5 -83.87 15.98 -18.94
CA LEU A 5 -83.21 16.78 -17.90
C LEU A 5 -81.76 17.05 -18.35
N ILE A 6 -81.37 18.32 -18.30
CA ILE A 6 -80.00 18.80 -18.52
C ILE A 6 -79.32 18.83 -17.15
N THR A 7 -78.21 18.10 -16.99
CA THR A 7 -77.34 18.17 -15.81
C THR A 7 -75.97 18.72 -16.20
N ALA A 8 -75.46 19.60 -15.34
CA ALA A 8 -74.26 20.41 -15.50
C ALA A 8 -72.97 19.58 -15.62
N ALA A 9 -72.08 20.02 -16.52
CA ALA A 9 -70.72 19.51 -16.63
C ALA A 9 -69.82 20.14 -15.55
N ALA A 10 -69.34 19.34 -14.61
CA ALA A 10 -68.28 19.70 -13.68
C ALA A 10 -66.91 19.50 -14.35
N LEU A 11 -66.14 20.58 -14.45
CA LEU A 11 -64.77 20.58 -14.93
C LEU A 11 -63.87 19.97 -13.83
N VAL A 12 -63.42 18.73 -14.02
CA VAL A 12 -62.43 18.11 -13.14
C VAL A 12 -61.05 18.63 -13.56
N LEU A 13 -60.49 19.56 -12.79
CA LEU A 13 -59.07 19.87 -12.83
C LEU A 13 -58.29 18.65 -12.31
N THR A 14 -57.52 18.01 -13.19
CA THR A 14 -56.52 17.02 -12.79
C THR A 14 -55.38 17.76 -12.08
N ALA A 15 -55.34 17.64 -10.74
CA ALA A 15 -54.20 18.10 -9.97
C ALA A 15 -52.95 17.33 -10.42
N THR A 16 -51.95 18.06 -10.94
CA THR A 16 -50.60 17.52 -11.12
C THR A 16 -50.07 17.11 -9.74
N PRO A 17 -49.56 15.89 -9.55
CA PRO A 17 -48.96 15.51 -8.28
C PRO A 17 -47.80 16.47 -7.99
N ALA A 18 -47.76 17.00 -6.77
CA ALA A 18 -46.64 17.79 -6.30
C ALA A 18 -45.34 16.98 -6.45
N PRO A 19 -44.21 17.58 -6.86
CA PRO A 19 -42.93 16.88 -6.87
C PRO A 19 -42.67 16.34 -5.47
N SER A 20 -42.40 15.03 -5.37
CA SER A 20 -41.94 14.43 -4.12
C SER A 20 -40.74 15.23 -3.61
N PRO A 21 -40.66 15.54 -2.30
CA PRO A 21 -39.49 16.19 -1.75
C PRO A 21 -38.25 15.36 -2.13
N ALA A 22 -37.23 16.02 -2.67
CA ALA A 22 -35.96 15.37 -2.96
C ALA A 22 -35.49 14.64 -1.69
N ALA A 23 -35.20 13.35 -1.80
CA ALA A 23 -34.67 12.58 -0.67
C ALA A 23 -33.42 13.29 -0.14
N ALA A 24 -33.31 13.43 1.18
CA ALA A 24 -32.13 14.02 1.80
C ALA A 24 -30.88 13.23 1.37
N GLU A 25 -29.81 13.94 1.00
CA GLU A 25 -28.55 13.31 0.60
C GLU A 25 -28.01 12.44 1.74
N SER A 26 -27.53 11.23 1.38
CA SER A 26 -26.86 10.33 2.32
C SER A 26 -25.79 11.07 3.12
N VAL A 27 -25.78 10.86 4.44
CA VAL A 27 -24.71 11.37 5.31
C VAL A 27 -23.36 10.79 4.91
N TRP A 28 -23.33 9.53 4.44
CA TRP A 28 -22.11 8.88 3.98
C TRP A 28 -21.64 9.45 2.65
N LEU A 29 -22.54 9.75 1.72
CA LEU A 29 -22.17 10.42 0.47
C LEU A 29 -21.61 11.82 0.73
N THR A 30 -22.23 12.59 1.63
CA THR A 30 -21.74 13.91 2.06
C THR A 30 -20.32 13.81 2.62
N LYS A 31 -20.08 12.90 3.57
CA LYS A 31 -18.76 12.67 4.17
C LYS A 31 -17.72 12.18 3.15
N TYR A 32 -18.14 11.27 2.28
CA TYR A 32 -17.30 10.72 1.22
C TYR A 32 -16.81 11.85 0.29
N LYS A 33 -17.73 12.66 -0.26
CA LYS A 33 -17.40 13.80 -1.12
C LYS A 33 -16.47 14.80 -0.44
N ALA A 34 -16.70 15.08 0.85
CA ALA A 34 -15.85 16.00 1.61
C ALA A 34 -14.39 15.53 1.74
N LEU A 35 -14.17 14.23 2.01
CA LEU A 35 -12.83 13.66 2.06
C LEU A 35 -12.22 13.50 0.67
N GLU A 36 -13.03 13.05 -0.30
CA GLU A 36 -12.60 12.89 -1.70
C GLU A 36 -12.07 14.19 -2.30
N ALA A 37 -12.73 15.32 -2.03
CA ALA A 37 -12.25 16.63 -2.47
C ALA A 37 -10.87 17.01 -1.89
N GLN A 38 -10.47 16.43 -0.76
CA GLN A 38 -9.17 16.71 -0.13
C GLN A 38 -8.07 15.79 -0.65
N ILE A 39 -8.37 14.51 -0.87
CA ILE A 39 -7.34 13.48 -1.11
C ILE A 39 -7.44 12.79 -2.47
N GLY A 40 -8.53 12.99 -3.22
CA GLY A 40 -8.79 12.29 -4.48
C GLY A 40 -7.65 12.46 -5.49
N HIS A 41 -7.01 13.63 -5.52
CA HIS A 41 -5.91 13.90 -6.45
C HIS A 41 -4.51 13.77 -5.83
N ALA A 42 -4.39 13.20 -4.62
CA ALA A 42 -3.14 13.26 -3.87
C ALA A 42 -2.09 12.21 -4.27
N VAL A 43 -2.50 11.07 -4.86
CA VAL A 43 -1.63 9.87 -4.93
C VAL A 43 -1.41 9.33 -6.34
N TYR A 44 -2.39 9.38 -7.25
CA TYR A 44 -2.31 8.73 -8.57
C TYR A 44 -1.13 9.14 -9.48
N THR A 45 -0.45 10.26 -9.20
CA THR A 45 0.74 10.72 -9.92
C THR A 45 2.06 10.24 -9.33
N ASP A 46 2.04 9.65 -8.13
CA ASP A 46 3.23 9.10 -7.47
C ASP A 46 3.61 7.74 -8.09
N PRO A 47 4.84 7.56 -8.60
CA PRO A 47 5.26 6.27 -9.15
C PRO A 47 5.56 5.20 -8.08
N ASN A 48 5.59 5.56 -6.79
CA ASN A 48 5.91 4.62 -5.73
C ASN A 48 4.78 3.60 -5.52
N SER A 49 5.07 2.32 -5.80
CA SER A 49 4.09 1.24 -5.70
C SER A 49 3.43 1.12 -4.32
N ALA A 50 4.12 1.51 -3.25
CA ALA A 50 3.57 1.46 -1.89
C ALA A 50 2.40 2.45 -1.73
N ASN A 51 2.56 3.67 -2.24
CA ASN A 51 1.54 4.70 -2.18
C ASN A 51 0.38 4.36 -3.12
N LEU A 52 0.68 3.81 -4.29
CA LEU A 52 -0.33 3.33 -5.22
C LEU A 52 -1.14 2.16 -4.64
N ALA A 53 -0.49 1.16 -4.05
CA ALA A 53 -1.15 -0.02 -3.50
C ALA A 53 -1.98 0.26 -2.25
N TRP A 54 -1.49 1.11 -1.34
CA TRP A 54 -2.12 1.36 -0.04
C TRP A 54 -2.85 2.72 0.05
N GLY A 55 -2.94 3.43 -1.07
CA GLY A 55 -3.60 4.71 -1.21
C GLY A 55 -4.48 4.73 -2.46
N GLU A 56 -3.85 4.80 -3.62
CA GLU A 56 -4.55 5.00 -4.90
C GLU A 56 -5.55 3.87 -5.23
N SER A 57 -5.18 2.62 -4.94
CA SER A 57 -6.07 1.48 -5.15
C SER A 57 -7.40 1.64 -4.40
N TYR A 58 -7.36 2.17 -3.18
CA TYR A 58 -8.53 2.40 -2.35
C TYR A 58 -9.37 3.55 -2.89
N ILE A 59 -8.73 4.61 -3.40
CA ILE A 59 -9.41 5.74 -4.03
C ILE A 59 -10.17 5.25 -5.28
N MET A 60 -9.49 4.58 -6.22
CA MET A 60 -10.15 4.04 -7.42
C MET A 60 -11.28 3.08 -7.09
N ARG A 61 -11.08 2.17 -6.13
CA ARG A 61 -12.13 1.22 -5.72
C ARG A 61 -13.32 1.92 -5.07
N SER A 62 -13.09 3.02 -4.36
CA SER A 62 -14.15 3.84 -3.77
C SER A 62 -15.00 4.57 -4.82
N TYR A 63 -14.42 4.93 -5.97
CA TYR A 63 -15.18 5.51 -7.08
C TYR A 63 -16.13 4.49 -7.71
N LEU A 64 -15.72 3.21 -7.79
CA LEU A 64 -16.60 2.14 -8.24
C LEU A 64 -17.80 1.95 -7.29
N ASP A 65 -17.59 2.09 -5.98
CA ASP A 65 -18.68 2.09 -4.99
C ASP A 65 -19.62 3.28 -5.13
N ALA A 66 -19.05 4.48 -5.26
CA ALA A 66 -19.83 5.69 -5.44
C ALA A 66 -20.69 5.61 -6.72
N TYR A 67 -20.12 5.10 -7.82
CA TYR A 67 -20.87 4.82 -9.05
C TYR A 67 -21.98 3.80 -8.82
N ALA A 68 -21.70 2.69 -8.13
CA ALA A 68 -22.70 1.64 -7.89
C ALA A 68 -23.98 2.17 -7.21
N VAL A 69 -23.84 3.17 -6.33
CA VAL A 69 -24.99 3.78 -5.62
C VAL A 69 -25.60 4.94 -6.40
N THR A 70 -24.78 5.84 -6.93
CA THR A 70 -25.25 7.10 -7.53
C THR A 70 -25.61 6.98 -9.01
N GLN A 71 -25.05 5.98 -9.69
CA GLN A 71 -25.07 5.83 -11.15
C GLN A 71 -24.49 7.02 -11.92
N ASP A 72 -23.75 7.91 -11.24
CA ASP A 72 -23.09 9.07 -11.82
C ASP A 72 -21.77 8.64 -12.46
N THR A 73 -21.70 8.71 -13.79
CA THR A 73 -20.53 8.27 -14.55
C THR A 73 -19.31 9.15 -14.35
N SER A 74 -19.44 10.34 -13.76
CA SER A 74 -18.26 11.17 -13.42
C SER A 74 -17.30 10.47 -12.45
N TRP A 75 -17.78 9.54 -11.63
CA TRP A 75 -16.93 8.67 -10.81
C TRP A 75 -16.09 7.71 -11.67
N LEU A 76 -16.66 7.21 -12.77
CA LEU A 76 -15.94 6.34 -13.70
C LEU A 76 -14.93 7.13 -14.55
N ASP A 77 -15.23 8.38 -14.90
CA ASP A 77 -14.26 9.28 -15.54
C ASP A 77 -13.02 9.51 -14.66
N LYS A 78 -13.21 9.59 -13.33
CA LYS A 78 -12.09 9.63 -12.36
C LYS A 78 -11.29 8.33 -12.36
N VAL A 79 -11.96 7.16 -12.36
CA VAL A 79 -11.26 5.86 -12.49
C VAL A 79 -10.42 5.82 -13.77
N VAL A 80 -10.95 6.30 -14.89
CA VAL A 80 -10.20 6.35 -16.16
C VAL A 80 -8.96 7.23 -16.02
N THR A 81 -9.11 8.45 -15.51
CA THR A 81 -8.01 9.41 -15.33
C THR A 81 -6.90 8.84 -14.45
N HIS A 82 -7.28 8.20 -13.35
CA HIS A 82 -6.35 7.64 -12.38
C HIS A 82 -5.67 6.39 -12.94
N ALA A 83 -6.44 5.46 -13.52
CA ALA A 83 -5.89 4.24 -14.13
C ALA A 83 -4.94 4.55 -15.29
N ASP A 84 -5.28 5.51 -16.16
CA ASP A 84 -4.39 5.96 -17.24
C ASP A 84 -3.04 6.45 -16.70
N THR A 85 -3.07 7.27 -15.65
CA THR A 85 -1.85 7.83 -15.05
C THR A 85 -1.03 6.76 -14.33
N VAL A 86 -1.70 5.90 -13.56
CA VAL A 86 -1.05 4.82 -12.81
C VAL A 86 -0.41 3.80 -13.75
N ILE A 87 -1.08 3.41 -14.83
CA ILE A 87 -0.50 2.54 -15.87
C ILE A 87 0.63 3.28 -16.59
N GLY A 88 0.50 4.57 -16.87
CA GLY A 88 1.57 5.38 -17.45
C GLY A 88 2.83 5.52 -16.57
N ASN A 89 2.69 5.30 -15.26
CA ASN A 89 3.79 5.27 -14.29
C ASN A 89 4.41 3.87 -14.12
N ALA A 90 3.89 2.86 -14.80
CA ALA A 90 4.46 1.52 -14.72
C ALA A 90 5.88 1.49 -15.31
N ASP A 91 6.76 0.74 -14.67
CA ASP A 91 8.18 0.64 -14.95
C ASP A 91 8.62 -0.79 -15.25
N ASP A 92 9.74 -0.89 -15.95
CA ASP A 92 10.53 -2.12 -16.18
C ASP A 92 11.98 -1.80 -15.74
N LEU A 93 12.14 -1.54 -14.43
CA LEU A 93 13.43 -1.10 -13.86
C LEU A 93 14.46 -2.20 -13.79
N ASP A 94 13.99 -3.45 -13.79
CA ASP A 94 14.78 -4.67 -13.78
C ASP A 94 15.08 -5.20 -15.19
N GLY A 95 14.42 -4.67 -16.23
CA GLY A 95 14.68 -5.02 -17.62
C GLY A 95 14.24 -6.44 -17.96
N ASP A 96 13.21 -6.94 -17.27
CA ASP A 96 12.68 -8.29 -17.44
C ASP A 96 11.63 -8.37 -18.57
N GLY A 97 11.26 -7.23 -19.14
CA GLY A 97 10.30 -7.11 -20.23
C GLY A 97 8.84 -7.01 -19.80
N PHE A 98 8.55 -6.93 -18.49
CA PHE A 98 7.21 -6.80 -17.93
C PHE A 98 7.04 -5.51 -17.14
N HIS A 99 6.11 -4.67 -17.56
CA HIS A 99 5.82 -3.44 -16.84
C HIS A 99 5.01 -3.71 -15.56
N GLY A 100 5.33 -2.99 -14.49
CA GLY A 100 4.51 -2.95 -13.28
C GLY A 100 4.97 -1.84 -12.35
N TRP A 101 4.88 -2.00 -11.03
CA TRP A 101 5.29 -0.93 -10.11
C TRP A 101 6.28 -1.41 -9.06
N SER A 102 7.18 -0.50 -8.68
CA SER A 102 8.30 -0.80 -7.78
C SER A 102 8.40 0.19 -6.62
N THR A 103 9.07 -0.20 -5.53
CA THR A 103 9.36 0.67 -4.39
C THR A 103 10.60 0.24 -3.62
N ALA A 104 11.23 1.18 -2.92
CA ALA A 104 12.31 0.92 -1.96
C ALA A 104 11.84 0.87 -0.50
N GLN A 105 10.55 1.11 -0.24
CA GLN A 105 10.03 1.28 1.11
C GLN A 105 10.10 0.03 1.97
N TYR A 106 9.90 -1.15 1.35
CA TYR A 106 9.89 -2.45 2.03
C TYR A 106 11.12 -3.29 1.72
N SER A 107 12.03 -2.75 0.91
CA SER A 107 13.24 -3.43 0.49
C SER A 107 14.28 -3.39 1.61
N PRO A 108 15.20 -4.38 1.66
CA PRO A 108 16.32 -4.36 2.59
C PRO A 108 17.06 -3.02 2.61
N VAL A 109 17.59 -2.67 3.79
CA VAL A 109 18.49 -1.53 3.94
C VAL A 109 19.91 -2.06 3.95
N GLU A 110 20.73 -1.63 2.99
CA GLU A 110 22.10 -2.12 2.79
C GLU A 110 23.13 -1.49 3.73
N LEU A 111 22.66 -0.71 4.71
CA LEU A 111 23.45 -0.04 5.73
C LEU A 111 22.96 -0.49 7.11
N ALA A 112 23.90 -0.92 7.95
CA ALA A 112 23.67 -1.19 9.36
C ALA A 112 23.60 0.12 10.15
N ASN A 113 22.75 0.13 11.19
CA ASN A 113 22.57 1.28 12.09
C ASN A 113 22.37 2.61 11.32
N PRO A 114 21.40 2.68 10.38
CA PRO A 114 21.21 3.83 9.49
C PRO A 114 20.78 5.10 10.23
N SER A 115 20.15 4.96 11.40
CA SER A 115 19.76 6.06 12.30
C SER A 115 20.74 6.30 13.44
N PHE A 116 21.90 5.62 13.44
CA PHE A 116 23.00 5.91 14.38
C PHE A 116 22.72 5.68 15.88
N GLU A 117 21.58 5.08 16.23
CA GLU A 117 21.12 4.88 17.62
C GLU A 117 22.06 4.01 18.46
N SER A 118 22.67 3.00 17.85
CA SER A 118 23.62 2.10 18.53
C SER A 118 25.04 2.64 18.48
N ALA A 119 25.77 2.59 19.59
CA ALA A 119 27.16 3.05 19.68
C ALA A 119 28.11 1.87 19.53
N THR A 120 29.30 2.14 19.02
CA THR A 120 30.37 1.14 18.99
C THR A 120 30.79 0.81 20.43
N THR A 121 30.94 -0.48 20.73
CA THR A 121 31.44 -0.92 22.04
C THR A 121 32.80 -0.29 22.33
N GLY A 122 32.90 0.42 23.46
CA GLY A 122 34.12 1.13 23.87
C GLY A 122 34.28 2.54 23.30
N ASP A 123 33.38 2.99 22.42
CA ASP A 123 33.35 4.37 21.91
C ASP A 123 31.90 4.86 21.73
N ALA A 124 31.38 5.53 22.76
CA ALA A 124 30.01 6.07 22.77
C ALA A 124 29.78 7.16 21.71
N THR A 125 30.83 7.75 21.15
CA THR A 125 30.73 8.83 20.16
C THR A 125 30.71 8.31 18.73
N LEU A 126 31.06 7.04 18.50
CA LEU A 126 31.04 6.40 17.18
C LEU A 126 29.76 5.57 17.04
N PRO A 127 28.95 5.75 15.99
CA PRO A 127 27.83 4.84 15.76
C PRO A 127 28.35 3.46 15.32
N ALA A 128 27.77 2.41 15.88
CA ALA A 128 28.09 1.02 15.57
C ALA A 128 28.04 0.77 14.06
N SER A 129 28.97 -0.06 13.56
CA SER A 129 29.13 -0.41 12.14
C SER A 129 29.63 0.70 11.22
N TRP A 130 29.87 1.91 11.71
CA TRP A 130 30.47 2.99 10.93
C TRP A 130 31.93 3.21 11.30
N THR A 131 32.72 3.72 10.34
CA THR A 131 34.16 3.97 10.50
C THR A 131 34.47 5.44 10.25
N ARG A 132 35.25 6.07 11.14
CA ARG A 132 35.78 7.42 10.93
C ARG A 132 36.90 7.41 9.89
N PHE A 133 37.00 8.50 9.14
CA PHE A 133 38.13 8.79 8.29
C PHE A 133 38.86 10.02 8.83
N GLN A 134 40.15 9.84 9.14
CA GLN A 134 41.06 10.88 9.66
C GLN A 134 40.57 11.61 10.92
N ASP A 135 39.79 10.94 11.79
CA ASP A 135 39.27 11.50 13.04
C ASP A 135 39.22 10.46 14.18
N THR A 136 39.26 10.94 15.43
CA THR A 136 39.21 10.13 16.66
C THR A 136 37.98 10.39 17.52
N GLY A 137 37.00 11.17 17.04
CA GLY A 137 35.76 11.52 17.77
C GLY A 137 35.62 13.01 18.06
N SER A 138 36.66 13.80 17.88
CA SER A 138 36.61 15.26 18.11
C SER A 138 35.78 15.99 17.06
N HIS A 139 35.74 15.50 15.82
CA HIS A 139 35.04 16.18 14.72
C HIS A 139 33.94 15.30 14.11
N VAL A 140 34.02 13.98 14.26
CA VAL A 140 33.01 13.04 13.76
C VAL A 140 32.42 12.29 14.95
N HIS A 141 31.23 12.68 15.38
CA HIS A 141 30.61 12.10 16.58
C HIS A 141 29.09 12.05 16.50
N ARG A 142 28.52 11.12 17.26
CA ARG A 142 27.09 11.09 17.56
C ARG A 142 26.65 12.33 18.34
N THR A 143 25.42 12.76 18.12
CA THR A 143 24.79 13.89 18.82
C THR A 143 23.30 13.64 18.99
N THR A 144 22.67 14.35 19.94
CA THR A 144 21.24 14.31 20.22
C THR A 144 20.43 15.35 19.44
N ASP A 145 21.09 16.15 18.62
CA ASP A 145 20.44 17.02 17.64
C ASP A 145 19.88 16.16 16.51
N THR A 146 18.57 15.89 16.50
CA THR A 146 17.89 15.02 15.53
C THR A 146 16.81 15.80 14.76
N PRO A 147 16.34 15.29 13.59
CA PRO A 147 15.19 15.85 12.89
C PRO A 147 13.86 15.69 13.67
N GLY A 148 13.81 14.84 14.69
CA GLY A 148 12.57 14.48 15.40
C GLY A 148 11.70 13.50 14.61
N GLY A 149 10.44 13.34 14.99
CA GLY A 149 9.45 12.64 14.14
C GLY A 149 9.70 11.15 13.89
N GLY A 150 10.34 10.43 14.81
CA GLY A 150 10.48 8.97 14.74
C GLY A 150 11.78 8.45 14.11
N THR A 151 12.78 9.30 13.84
CA THR A 151 14.12 8.84 13.40
C THR A 151 14.98 8.30 14.54
N GLY A 152 14.57 8.54 15.79
CA GLY A 152 15.29 8.11 16.98
C GLY A 152 15.79 9.30 17.82
N THR A 153 16.82 9.06 18.63
CA THR A 153 17.38 10.01 19.59
C THR A 153 18.80 10.45 19.24
N GLN A 154 19.36 9.91 18.17
CA GLN A 154 20.75 10.12 17.77
C GLN A 154 20.83 10.53 16.31
N SER A 155 21.87 11.30 16.01
CA SER A 155 22.32 11.58 14.66
C SER A 155 23.85 11.63 14.65
N VAL A 156 24.46 11.85 13.50
CA VAL A 156 25.90 12.09 13.40
C VAL A 156 26.18 13.52 12.99
N ARG A 157 27.20 14.13 13.58
CA ARG A 157 27.79 15.41 13.15
C ARG A 157 29.21 15.18 12.62
N VAL A 158 29.49 15.79 11.47
CA VAL A 158 30.81 15.87 10.82
C VAL A 158 31.23 17.33 10.77
N VAL A 159 32.21 17.69 11.59
CA VAL A 159 32.73 19.06 11.74
C VAL A 159 33.98 19.22 10.88
N SER A 160 34.06 20.33 10.14
CA SER A 160 35.26 20.70 9.40
C SER A 160 36.35 21.17 10.38
N ASP A 161 37.55 20.58 10.31
CA ASP A 161 38.69 20.99 11.14
C ASP A 161 39.60 22.03 10.45
N LEU A 162 39.22 22.53 9.27
CA LEU A 162 39.96 23.48 8.45
C LEU A 162 41.30 22.98 7.86
N THR A 163 41.74 21.77 8.19
CA THR A 163 43.08 21.28 7.85
C THR A 163 43.09 20.00 7.02
N ARG A 164 42.15 19.09 7.28
CA ARG A 164 42.03 17.78 6.60
C ARG A 164 40.58 17.35 6.50
N TRP A 165 40.33 16.35 5.65
CA TRP A 165 39.01 15.76 5.55
C TRP A 165 38.60 15.05 6.83
N LYS A 166 37.35 15.28 7.27
CA LYS A 166 36.69 14.53 8.33
C LYS A 166 35.46 13.89 7.74
N LYS A 167 35.35 12.57 7.86
CA LYS A 167 34.24 11.82 7.25
C LYS A 167 33.84 10.63 8.10
N LEU A 168 32.62 10.17 7.92
CA LEU A 168 32.15 8.88 8.39
C LEU A 168 31.82 8.00 7.18
N ARG A 169 32.08 6.69 7.24
CA ARG A 169 31.76 5.78 6.15
C ARG A 169 31.28 4.42 6.63
N GLN A 170 30.55 3.74 5.77
CA GLN A 170 30.21 2.33 5.90
C GLN A 170 30.31 1.64 4.54
N ASN A 171 30.75 0.38 4.55
CA ASN A 171 30.65 -0.46 3.36
C ASN A 171 29.17 -0.83 3.15
N VAL A 172 28.72 -0.78 1.90
CA VAL A 172 27.42 -1.36 1.54
C VAL A 172 27.49 -2.88 1.73
N ASN A 173 26.41 -3.49 2.21
CA ASN A 173 26.29 -4.93 2.31
C ASN A 173 26.71 -5.62 1.00
N SER A 174 27.53 -6.67 1.07
CA SER A 174 28.04 -7.37 -0.12
C SER A 174 26.97 -8.14 -0.89
N ALA A 175 25.79 -8.35 -0.32
CA ALA A 175 24.66 -9.05 -0.94
C ALA A 175 23.75 -8.13 -1.76
N TYR A 176 24.16 -6.89 -2.05
CA TYR A 176 23.37 -6.00 -2.91
C TYR A 176 23.24 -6.57 -4.34
N GLU A 177 22.13 -6.25 -4.99
CA GLU A 177 21.87 -6.62 -6.39
C GLU A 177 22.58 -5.63 -7.33
N GLY A 178 23.58 -6.12 -8.06
CA GLY A 178 24.32 -5.32 -9.03
C GLY A 178 23.54 -5.13 -10.32
N GLY A 179 23.64 -3.95 -10.94
CA GLY A 179 22.86 -3.60 -12.13
C GLY A 179 21.49 -3.00 -11.82
N SER A 180 21.01 -3.13 -10.57
CA SER A 180 19.68 -2.67 -10.17
C SER A 180 19.66 -1.23 -9.66
N ARG A 181 18.47 -0.63 -9.65
CA ARG A 181 18.23 0.72 -9.13
C ARG A 181 18.03 0.70 -7.62
N TYR A 182 18.69 1.61 -6.93
CA TYR A 182 18.61 1.80 -5.49
C TYR A 182 18.25 3.24 -5.13
N LEU A 183 17.54 3.40 -4.02
CA LEU A 183 17.18 4.70 -3.44
C LEU A 183 18.15 5.04 -2.30
N LEU A 184 19.04 6.01 -2.53
CA LEU A 184 19.81 6.65 -1.47
C LEU A 184 18.95 7.74 -0.85
N ARG A 185 18.70 7.66 0.46
CA ARG A 185 17.85 8.60 1.20
C ARG A 185 18.39 8.91 2.58
N GLY A 186 18.01 10.05 3.13
CA GLY A 186 18.30 10.40 4.52
C GLY A 186 17.95 11.83 4.86
N TRP A 187 18.13 12.16 6.13
CA TRP A 187 18.04 13.52 6.63
C TRP A 187 19.42 14.16 6.69
N GLY A 188 19.46 15.47 6.43
CA GLY A 188 20.67 16.23 6.64
C GLY A 188 20.41 17.72 6.85
N LYS A 189 21.40 18.36 7.45
CA LYS A 189 21.50 19.83 7.57
C LYS A 189 22.95 20.27 7.70
N LYS A 190 23.19 21.57 7.59
CA LYS A 190 24.49 22.18 7.79
C LYS A 190 24.48 23.26 8.88
N SER A 191 25.68 23.62 9.34
CA SER A 191 25.97 24.88 10.04
C SER A 191 27.18 25.54 9.39
N GLY A 192 27.27 26.87 9.46
CA GLY A 192 28.37 27.62 8.85
C GLY A 192 28.37 27.51 7.31
N SER A 193 29.57 27.44 6.73
CA SER A 193 29.81 27.58 5.29
C SER A 193 29.97 26.26 4.54
N VAL A 194 30.01 25.11 5.24
CA VAL A 194 30.09 23.80 4.59
C VAL A 194 28.81 23.48 3.80
N THR A 195 28.89 22.53 2.88
CA THR A 195 27.72 21.80 2.34
C THR A 195 27.85 20.36 2.80
N GLY A 196 26.82 19.80 3.44
CA GLY A 196 26.82 18.39 3.85
C GLY A 196 26.55 17.48 2.67
N ARG A 197 27.16 16.29 2.62
CA ARG A 197 26.98 15.32 1.55
C ARG A 197 26.83 13.91 2.09
N VAL A 198 25.84 13.19 1.59
CA VAL A 198 25.79 11.72 1.64
C VAL A 198 26.17 11.22 0.25
N VAL A 199 27.24 10.44 0.14
CA VAL A 199 27.82 10.06 -1.16
C VAL A 199 27.99 8.55 -1.24
N LEU A 200 27.34 7.92 -2.23
CA LEU A 200 27.61 6.54 -2.59
C LEU A 200 28.77 6.49 -3.59
N ARG A 201 29.78 5.67 -3.31
CA ARG A 201 30.99 5.54 -4.12
C ARG A 201 31.29 4.10 -4.53
N ASN A 202 31.82 3.96 -5.74
CA ASN A 202 32.56 2.79 -6.21
C ASN A 202 34.04 3.15 -6.27
N GLY A 203 34.82 2.72 -5.28
CA GLY A 203 36.19 3.22 -5.09
C GLY A 203 36.21 4.74 -4.88
N SER A 204 36.87 5.48 -5.76
CA SER A 204 36.90 6.94 -5.75
C SER A 204 35.76 7.60 -6.55
N ALA A 205 35.10 6.84 -7.44
CA ALA A 205 34.05 7.35 -8.28
C ALA A 205 32.75 7.55 -7.49
N THR A 206 32.10 8.70 -7.67
CA THR A 206 30.77 8.96 -7.09
C THR A 206 29.70 8.38 -8.00
N ILE A 207 28.82 7.54 -7.45
CA ILE A 207 27.65 7.02 -8.17
C ILE A 207 26.50 8.03 -8.08
N CYS A 208 26.17 8.45 -6.86
CA CYS A 208 25.11 9.41 -6.57
C CYS A 208 25.42 10.11 -5.24
N SER A 209 24.81 11.28 -5.02
CA SER A 209 24.94 12.00 -3.76
C SER A 209 23.70 12.82 -3.41
N LEU A 210 23.52 13.04 -2.12
CA LEU A 210 22.57 14.00 -1.56
C LEU A 210 23.35 15.16 -0.96
N ASP A 211 23.13 16.37 -1.46
CA ASP A 211 23.79 17.58 -0.95
C ASP A 211 22.83 18.40 -0.08
N TYR A 212 23.27 18.79 1.12
CA TYR A 212 22.50 19.52 2.12
C TYR A 212 23.08 20.91 2.33
N THR A 213 22.30 21.92 1.94
CA THR A 213 22.66 23.34 1.96
C THR A 213 21.81 24.13 2.96
N THR A 214 20.84 23.50 3.62
CA THR A 214 19.91 24.11 4.57
C THR A 214 20.40 23.97 6.00
N THR A 215 20.06 24.94 6.86
CA THR A 215 20.38 24.90 8.31
C THR A 215 19.33 24.15 9.12
N THR A 216 18.17 23.86 8.52
CA THR A 216 17.12 23.02 9.07
C THR A 216 17.25 21.60 8.53
N TRP A 217 16.87 20.61 9.35
CA TRP A 217 16.79 19.23 8.92
C TRP A 217 15.89 19.10 7.70
N THR A 218 16.41 18.53 6.63
CA THR A 218 15.70 18.31 5.38
C THR A 218 15.88 16.86 4.96
N PHE A 219 14.80 16.18 4.61
CA PHE A 219 14.87 14.86 4.01
C PHE A 219 15.17 14.99 2.51
N LYS A 220 16.11 14.20 2.00
CA LYS A 220 16.39 14.10 0.57
C LYS A 220 16.53 12.65 0.16
N GLN A 221 16.24 12.39 -1.11
CA GLN A 221 16.45 11.10 -1.74
C GLN A 221 16.86 11.25 -3.20
N THR A 222 17.60 10.27 -3.71
CA THR A 222 17.95 10.16 -5.12
C THR A 222 18.05 8.69 -5.51
N THR A 223 17.66 8.38 -6.74
CA THR A 223 17.86 7.04 -7.29
C THR A 223 19.25 6.94 -7.94
N CYS A 224 19.89 5.79 -7.82
CA CYS A 224 21.15 5.46 -8.49
C CYS A 224 21.12 4.02 -9.00
N THR A 225 21.83 3.76 -10.10
CA THR A 225 22.08 2.39 -10.59
C THR A 225 23.38 1.88 -10.01
N LEU A 226 23.34 0.74 -9.32
CA LEU A 226 24.54 0.12 -8.75
C LEU A 226 25.25 -0.71 -9.83
N PRO A 227 26.58 -0.71 -9.89
CA PRO A 227 27.32 -1.48 -10.90
C PRO A 227 27.21 -2.99 -10.65
N THR A 228 27.30 -3.78 -11.72
CA THR A 228 27.50 -5.23 -11.64
C THR A 228 28.96 -5.52 -11.22
N GLY A 229 29.18 -5.75 -9.93
CA GLY A 229 30.51 -6.04 -9.39
C GLY A 229 31.45 -4.83 -9.32
N GLY A 230 32.73 -5.11 -9.10
CA GLY A 230 33.77 -4.09 -8.87
C GLY A 230 34.15 -3.96 -7.38
N PRO A 231 34.88 -2.89 -7.02
CA PRO A 231 35.24 -2.60 -5.63
C PRO A 231 34.03 -2.56 -4.68
N THR A 232 34.25 -2.83 -3.40
CA THR A 232 33.22 -2.68 -2.36
C THR A 232 32.66 -1.27 -2.38
N LEU A 233 31.34 -1.17 -2.57
CA LEU A 233 30.65 0.10 -2.54
C LEU A 233 30.67 0.69 -1.12
N THR A 234 30.79 2.01 -1.02
CA THR A 234 30.86 2.70 0.27
C THR A 234 29.95 3.91 0.30
N VAL A 235 29.19 4.06 1.38
CA VAL A 235 28.43 5.28 1.67
C VAL A 235 29.25 6.15 2.61
N TRP A 236 29.41 7.42 2.25
CA TRP A 236 30.17 8.41 2.98
C TRP A 236 29.29 9.56 3.44
N LEU A 237 29.45 9.96 4.70
CA LEU A 237 28.91 11.17 5.27
C LEU A 237 30.06 12.18 5.40
N GLU A 238 29.97 13.29 4.69
CA GLU A 238 31.07 14.25 4.57
C GLU A 238 30.55 15.68 4.38
N HIS A 239 31.48 16.64 4.35
CA HIS A 239 31.23 17.97 3.81
C HIS A 239 31.88 18.11 2.43
N ALA A 240 31.42 19.07 1.62
CA ALA A 240 31.92 19.33 0.27
C ALA A 240 33.32 20.01 0.24
N SER A 241 33.72 20.65 1.34
CA SER A 241 35.07 21.23 1.51
C SER A 241 35.45 21.20 2.99
N TYR A 242 36.69 20.80 3.29
CA TYR A 242 37.26 20.89 4.64
C TYR A 242 37.96 22.23 4.91
N THR A 243 38.07 23.13 3.94
CA THR A 243 38.77 24.40 4.11
C THR A 243 37.86 25.53 4.60
N VAL A 244 36.58 25.25 4.80
CA VAL A 244 35.58 26.21 5.29
C VAL A 244 35.02 25.77 6.63
N SER A 245 34.67 26.73 7.48
CA SER A 245 34.15 26.45 8.83
C SER A 245 32.70 25.98 8.78
N GLY A 246 32.34 25.09 9.70
CA GLY A 246 30.99 24.57 9.83
C GLY A 246 30.93 23.08 10.09
N SER A 247 29.72 22.55 10.11
CA SER A 247 29.47 21.12 10.26
C SER A 247 28.29 20.66 9.42
N ALA A 248 28.26 19.37 9.10
CA ALA A 248 27.11 18.71 8.51
C ALA A 248 26.58 17.66 9.49
N SER A 249 25.27 17.61 9.65
CA SER A 249 24.59 16.60 10.46
C SER A 249 23.73 15.72 9.58
N PHE A 250 23.67 14.42 9.90
CA PHE A 250 22.95 13.41 9.13
C PHE A 250 22.20 12.45 10.05
N ASP A 251 21.02 12.02 9.62
CA ASP A 251 20.21 11.01 10.32
C ASP A 251 19.45 10.13 9.31
N ASP A 252 19.06 8.93 9.74
CA ASP A 252 18.29 7.92 8.98
C ASP A 252 18.79 7.69 7.54
N VAL A 253 20.11 7.53 7.37
CA VAL A 253 20.75 7.36 6.06
C VAL A 253 20.59 5.91 5.60
N LYS A 254 19.82 5.72 4.54
CA LYS A 254 19.47 4.40 4.00
C LYS A 254 19.82 4.29 2.52
N LEU A 255 20.23 3.09 2.13
CA LEU A 255 20.36 2.66 0.75
C LEU A 255 19.52 1.39 0.63
N SER A 256 18.54 1.37 -0.27
CA SER A 256 17.65 0.22 -0.47
C SER A 256 17.41 0.00 -1.96
N GLY A 257 17.32 -1.26 -2.39
CA GLY A 257 16.90 -1.58 -3.76
C GLY A 257 15.49 -1.07 -4.03
N ILE A 258 15.17 -0.81 -5.30
CA ILE A 258 13.82 -0.50 -5.75
C ILE A 258 13.30 -1.76 -6.44
N PHE A 259 12.35 -2.45 -5.80
CA PHE A 259 11.89 -3.77 -6.24
C PHE A 259 10.37 -3.82 -6.43
N PRO A 260 9.87 -4.71 -7.31
CA PRO A 260 8.45 -4.99 -7.43
C PRO A 260 7.94 -5.87 -6.28
N TYR A 261 6.64 -5.75 -5.97
CA TYR A 261 5.97 -6.58 -4.96
C TYR A 261 4.61 -7.06 -5.46
N MET A 262 4.36 -8.37 -5.36
CA MET A 262 3.15 -9.02 -5.90
C MET A 262 1.87 -8.41 -5.35
N VAL A 263 1.85 -8.14 -4.05
CA VAL A 263 0.68 -7.54 -3.42
C VAL A 263 0.44 -6.11 -3.91
N HIS A 264 1.48 -5.36 -4.28
CA HIS A 264 1.28 -4.00 -4.79
C HIS A 264 0.66 -4.05 -6.19
N ASP A 265 1.22 -4.85 -7.08
CA ASP A 265 0.64 -5.09 -8.41
C ASP A 265 -0.81 -5.55 -8.33
N ALA A 266 -1.09 -6.50 -7.42
CA ALA A 266 -2.43 -6.99 -7.20
C ALA A 266 -3.36 -5.88 -6.73
N MET A 267 -2.99 -5.15 -5.67
CA MET A 267 -3.83 -4.11 -5.09
C MET A 267 -4.08 -2.97 -6.07
N ILE A 268 -3.08 -2.56 -6.85
CA ILE A 268 -3.23 -1.56 -7.91
C ILE A 268 -4.12 -2.08 -9.04
N GLY A 269 -3.90 -3.34 -9.46
CA GLY A 269 -4.62 -3.97 -10.57
C GLY A 269 -6.07 -4.33 -10.26
N ILE A 270 -6.43 -4.64 -9.02
CA ILE A 270 -7.80 -5.04 -8.63
C ILE A 270 -8.86 -4.00 -9.03
N PRO A 271 -8.80 -2.72 -8.63
CA PRO A 271 -9.81 -1.74 -9.03
C PRO A 271 -9.85 -1.51 -10.55
N ILE A 272 -8.70 -1.61 -11.23
CA ILE A 272 -8.62 -1.53 -12.69
C ILE A 272 -9.36 -2.73 -13.31
N ALA A 273 -9.12 -3.95 -12.84
CA ALA A 273 -9.82 -5.16 -13.28
C ALA A 273 -11.31 -5.15 -12.92
N GLU A 274 -11.69 -4.58 -11.78
CA GLU A 274 -13.09 -4.41 -11.37
C GLU A 274 -13.82 -3.43 -12.29
N PHE A 275 -13.17 -2.35 -12.71
CA PHE A 275 -13.69 -1.45 -13.74
C PHE A 275 -13.88 -2.18 -15.08
N VAL A 276 -12.88 -2.96 -15.53
CA VAL A 276 -13.01 -3.79 -16.74
C VAL A 276 -14.21 -4.72 -16.64
N ARG A 277 -14.37 -5.41 -15.50
CA ARG A 277 -15.50 -6.30 -15.23
C ARG A 277 -16.84 -5.57 -15.23
N LEU A 278 -16.90 -4.38 -14.64
CA LEU A 278 -18.10 -3.54 -14.61
C LEU A 278 -18.55 -3.16 -16.02
N VAL A 279 -17.63 -2.65 -16.84
CA VAL A 279 -17.89 -2.26 -18.23
C VAL A 279 -18.35 -3.47 -19.06
N ALA A 280 -17.67 -4.61 -18.91
CA ALA A 280 -18.03 -5.83 -19.64
C ALA A 280 -19.44 -6.35 -19.33
N LYS A 281 -19.94 -6.12 -18.11
CA LYS A 281 -21.26 -6.58 -17.65
C LYS A 281 -22.38 -5.56 -17.85
N THR A 282 -22.06 -4.33 -18.24
CA THR A 282 -23.02 -3.22 -18.23
C THR A 282 -23.07 -2.58 -19.62
N PRO A 283 -24.01 -2.99 -20.50
CA PRO A 283 -24.10 -2.47 -21.87
C PRO A 283 -24.19 -0.93 -21.98
N ALA A 284 -24.80 -0.29 -20.97
CA ALA A 284 -24.89 1.18 -20.89
C ALA A 284 -23.53 1.88 -20.74
N LEU A 285 -22.47 1.16 -20.34
CA LEU A 285 -21.11 1.68 -20.17
C LEU A 285 -20.23 1.44 -21.41
N SER A 286 -20.81 1.17 -22.58
CA SER A 286 -20.08 0.93 -23.83
C SER A 286 -19.10 2.05 -24.23
N ALA A 287 -19.35 3.29 -23.79
CA ALA A 287 -18.40 4.41 -23.98
C ALA A 287 -17.01 4.15 -23.36
N TYR A 288 -16.92 3.31 -22.33
CA TYR A 288 -15.68 2.95 -21.66
C TYR A 288 -15.00 1.70 -22.22
N ALA A 289 -15.60 1.02 -23.20
CA ALA A 289 -15.14 -0.29 -23.67
C ALA A 289 -13.69 -0.27 -24.20
N ALA A 290 -13.30 0.78 -24.92
CA ALA A 290 -11.93 0.92 -25.43
C ALA A 290 -10.88 1.03 -24.30
N LYS A 291 -11.19 1.83 -23.26
CA LYS A 291 -10.34 1.96 -22.08
C LYS A 291 -10.25 0.65 -21.31
N ALA A 292 -11.40 0.02 -21.05
CA ALA A 292 -11.44 -1.29 -20.40
C ALA A 292 -10.62 -2.35 -21.17
N GLY A 293 -10.68 -2.36 -22.50
CA GLY A 293 -9.85 -3.24 -23.33
C GLY A 293 -8.35 -3.00 -23.16
N THR A 294 -7.93 -1.73 -23.15
CA THR A 294 -6.52 -1.34 -22.93
C THR A 294 -6.03 -1.77 -21.55
N TYR A 295 -6.82 -1.53 -20.51
CA TYR A 295 -6.47 -1.88 -19.14
C TYR A 295 -6.38 -3.39 -18.93
N ARG A 296 -7.32 -4.14 -19.50
CA ARG A 296 -7.29 -5.59 -19.49
C ARG A 296 -6.02 -6.11 -20.16
N ALA A 297 -5.68 -5.60 -21.34
CA ALA A 297 -4.48 -6.01 -22.06
C ALA A 297 -3.23 -5.81 -21.21
N PHE A 298 -3.05 -4.61 -20.61
CA PHE A 298 -1.93 -4.32 -19.73
C PHE A 298 -1.82 -5.32 -18.56
N LEU A 299 -2.93 -5.59 -17.87
CA LEU A 299 -2.91 -6.54 -16.75
C LEU A 299 -2.56 -7.98 -17.21
N GLU A 300 -3.07 -8.41 -18.36
CA GLU A 300 -2.87 -9.76 -18.89
C GLU A 300 -1.50 -9.98 -19.54
N THR A 301 -0.88 -8.95 -20.10
CA THR A 301 0.42 -9.07 -20.81
C THR A 301 1.61 -8.61 -19.98
N GLU A 302 1.41 -7.71 -19.03
CA GLU A 302 2.51 -7.16 -18.22
C GLU A 302 2.44 -7.70 -16.79
N VAL A 303 1.37 -7.37 -16.05
CA VAL A 303 1.32 -7.57 -14.60
C VAL A 303 1.22 -9.04 -14.20
N VAL A 304 0.30 -9.80 -14.82
CA VAL A 304 0.11 -11.21 -14.47
C VAL A 304 1.33 -12.08 -14.80
N PRO A 305 1.87 -12.08 -16.03
CA PRO A 305 2.98 -12.96 -16.38
C PRO A 305 4.27 -12.64 -15.64
N ARG A 306 4.50 -11.39 -15.20
CA ARG A 306 5.68 -10.97 -14.44
C ARG A 306 6.03 -11.92 -13.28
N TRP A 307 5.01 -12.37 -12.54
CA TRP A 307 5.22 -13.20 -11.35
C TRP A 307 5.55 -14.67 -11.63
N GLU A 308 5.40 -15.15 -12.87
CA GLU A 308 5.75 -16.53 -13.26
C GLU A 308 6.83 -16.60 -14.35
N GLN A 309 7.06 -15.51 -15.09
CA GLN A 309 7.86 -15.50 -16.32
C GLN A 309 9.01 -14.49 -16.32
N SER A 310 9.07 -13.58 -15.33
CA SER A 310 10.19 -12.64 -15.18
C SER A 310 11.53 -13.37 -15.12
N ALA A 311 12.48 -12.96 -15.97
CA ALA A 311 13.86 -13.44 -15.89
C ALA A 311 14.57 -12.90 -14.64
N TYR A 312 14.16 -11.73 -14.15
CA TYR A 312 14.73 -11.07 -12.99
C TYR A 312 14.24 -11.66 -11.67
N LEU A 313 12.92 -11.80 -11.49
CA LEU A 313 12.33 -12.38 -10.29
C LEU A 313 12.42 -13.91 -10.31
N GLY A 314 12.31 -14.52 -11.49
CA GLY A 314 12.16 -15.95 -11.69
C GLY A 314 10.71 -16.43 -11.47
N ASN A 315 10.48 -17.73 -11.63
CA ASN A 315 9.15 -18.30 -11.43
C ASN A 315 8.83 -18.41 -9.93
N THR A 316 7.94 -17.54 -9.45
CA THR A 316 7.52 -17.47 -8.06
C THR A 316 6.38 -18.44 -7.73
N TRP A 317 5.75 -19.08 -8.73
CA TRP A 317 4.71 -20.08 -8.52
C TRP A 317 5.30 -21.44 -8.15
N ASN A 318 4.89 -22.01 -7.02
CA ASN A 318 5.41 -23.29 -6.52
C ASN A 318 4.46 -24.49 -6.74
N GLY A 319 3.33 -24.29 -7.42
CA GLY A 319 2.31 -25.32 -7.65
C GLY A 319 1.09 -25.24 -6.73
N THR A 320 1.20 -24.52 -5.61
CA THR A 320 0.14 -24.35 -4.59
C THR A 320 -0.10 -22.86 -4.29
N THR A 321 0.96 -22.10 -4.09
CA THR A 321 0.95 -20.66 -3.82
C THR A 321 2.17 -19.98 -4.46
N TRP A 322 2.31 -18.68 -4.24
CA TRP A 322 3.49 -17.93 -4.61
C TRP A 322 4.47 -17.81 -3.45
N ARG A 323 5.76 -18.00 -3.76
CA ARG A 323 6.89 -17.84 -2.86
C ARG A 323 7.67 -16.57 -3.18
N GLN A 324 8.64 -16.26 -2.33
CA GLN A 324 9.60 -15.20 -2.60
C GLN A 324 10.28 -15.39 -3.97
N PRO A 325 10.65 -14.29 -4.67
CA PRO A 325 11.41 -14.36 -5.91
C PRO A 325 12.66 -15.25 -5.74
N PRO A 326 12.80 -16.35 -6.51
CA PRO A 326 13.93 -17.25 -6.35
C PRO A 326 15.27 -16.66 -6.81
N ASN A 327 15.24 -15.64 -7.67
CA ASN A 327 16.45 -15.07 -8.27
C ASN A 327 17.00 -13.88 -7.49
N ILE A 328 16.19 -13.24 -6.64
CA ILE A 328 16.58 -12.03 -5.90
C ILE A 328 15.87 -11.93 -4.55
N ASP A 329 16.56 -11.44 -3.53
CA ASP A 329 15.95 -11.13 -2.23
C ASP A 329 15.40 -9.70 -2.21
N THR A 330 14.07 -9.58 -2.29
CA THR A 330 13.36 -8.30 -2.25
C THR A 330 12.79 -7.96 -0.87
N PHE A 331 13.05 -8.77 0.16
CA PHE A 331 12.39 -8.65 1.47
C PHE A 331 13.39 -8.54 2.63
N SER A 332 13.12 -7.62 3.55
CA SER A 332 13.91 -7.50 4.79
C SER A 332 13.51 -8.61 5.80
N HIS A 333 14.08 -9.81 5.68
CA HIS A 333 13.86 -10.90 6.65
C HIS A 333 15.08 -11.79 6.91
N THR A 334 15.00 -12.68 7.90
CA THR A 334 16.09 -13.57 8.35
C THR A 334 16.00 -15.01 7.84
N GLY A 335 15.01 -15.38 7.01
CA GLY A 335 14.81 -16.76 6.55
C GLY A 335 14.79 -16.88 5.03
N THR A 336 15.42 -17.91 4.46
CA THR A 336 15.45 -18.17 3.02
C THR A 336 14.22 -18.98 2.55
N ALA A 337 13.64 -18.57 1.42
CA ALA A 337 12.69 -19.33 0.57
C ALA A 337 11.40 -19.83 1.25
N ASN A 338 10.59 -18.91 1.77
CA ASN A 338 9.24 -19.21 2.26
C ASN A 338 8.16 -18.87 1.23
N ASP A 339 6.99 -19.49 1.39
CA ASP A 339 5.73 -18.96 0.84
C ASP A 339 5.57 -17.48 1.26
N LEU A 340 5.02 -16.66 0.37
CA LEU A 340 4.70 -15.28 0.72
C LEU A 340 3.63 -15.24 1.84
N PRO A 341 3.61 -14.17 2.68
CA PRO A 341 2.54 -13.97 3.65
C PRO A 341 1.18 -13.94 2.97
N PHE A 342 0.11 -14.37 3.65
CA PHE A 342 -1.18 -14.70 3.02
C PHE A 342 -1.76 -13.57 2.18
N ASN A 343 -1.65 -12.33 2.63
CA ASN A 343 -2.16 -11.15 1.94
C ASN A 343 -1.61 -10.98 0.52
N MET A 344 -0.38 -11.41 0.24
CA MET A 344 0.23 -11.23 -1.08
C MET A 344 -0.38 -12.16 -2.15
N PRO A 345 -0.31 -13.50 -2.02
CA PRO A 345 -0.93 -14.41 -2.97
C PRO A 345 -2.47 -14.30 -2.93
N LEU A 346 -3.10 -13.95 -1.80
CA LEU A 346 -4.56 -13.73 -1.76
C LEU A 346 -4.97 -12.48 -2.55
N GLY A 347 -4.22 -11.38 -2.42
CA GLY A 347 -4.43 -10.19 -3.25
C GLY A 347 -4.31 -10.53 -4.73
N PHE A 348 -3.26 -11.26 -5.11
CA PHE A 348 -3.05 -11.65 -6.51
C PHE A 348 -4.11 -12.65 -7.00
N ALA A 349 -4.52 -13.62 -6.18
CA ALA A 349 -5.62 -14.52 -6.49
C ALA A 349 -6.95 -13.79 -6.69
N ASN A 350 -7.22 -12.72 -5.93
CA ASN A 350 -8.38 -11.86 -6.13
C ASN A 350 -8.33 -11.18 -7.52
N LEU A 351 -7.19 -10.59 -7.89
CA LEU A 351 -6.99 -10.03 -9.24
C LEU A 351 -7.29 -11.07 -10.33
N LEU A 352 -6.73 -12.28 -10.20
CA LEU A 352 -6.95 -13.37 -11.17
C LEU A 352 -8.42 -13.81 -11.24
N LEU A 353 -9.15 -13.87 -10.12
CA LEU A 353 -10.59 -14.17 -10.12
C LEU A 353 -11.39 -13.09 -10.86
N VAL A 354 -11.08 -11.82 -10.61
CA VAL A 354 -11.76 -10.69 -11.25
C VAL A 354 -11.52 -10.72 -12.77
N LEU A 355 -10.28 -10.95 -13.22
CA LEU A 355 -9.94 -11.09 -14.64
C LEU A 355 -10.57 -12.33 -15.28
N ASN A 356 -10.57 -13.46 -14.56
CA ASN A 356 -11.20 -14.71 -15.03
C ASN A 356 -12.68 -14.52 -15.40
N VAL A 357 -13.41 -13.66 -14.67
CA VAL A 357 -14.81 -13.34 -14.99
C VAL A 357 -14.96 -12.76 -16.40
N VAL A 358 -13.96 -12.03 -16.87
CA VAL A 358 -13.98 -11.29 -18.13
C VAL A 358 -13.42 -12.13 -19.27
N ASN A 359 -12.33 -12.86 -19.03
CA ASN A 359 -11.58 -13.57 -20.07
C ASN A 359 -11.86 -15.08 -20.14
N GLY A 360 -12.40 -15.69 -19.08
CA GLY A 360 -12.63 -17.13 -18.99
C GLY A 360 -11.36 -17.99 -18.85
N ASP A 361 -10.19 -17.40 -18.58
CA ASP A 361 -8.90 -18.09 -18.54
C ASP A 361 -8.86 -19.13 -17.40
N ALA A 362 -8.81 -20.41 -17.78
CA ALA A 362 -8.80 -21.53 -16.84
C ALA A 362 -7.55 -21.58 -15.95
N THR A 363 -6.42 -21.05 -16.41
CA THR A 363 -5.18 -20.95 -15.63
C THR A 363 -5.38 -19.97 -14.49
N TYR A 364 -5.98 -18.80 -14.75
CA TYR A 364 -6.25 -17.79 -13.71
C TYR A 364 -7.15 -18.35 -12.61
N LEU A 365 -8.23 -19.04 -13.00
CA LEU A 365 -9.12 -19.72 -12.05
C LEU A 365 -8.38 -20.81 -11.27
N SER A 366 -7.59 -21.65 -11.95
CA SER A 366 -6.85 -22.73 -11.31
C SER A 366 -5.86 -22.21 -10.27
N ARG A 367 -5.09 -21.17 -10.61
CA ARG A 367 -4.14 -20.52 -9.70
C ARG A 367 -4.84 -19.93 -8.48
N ALA A 368 -5.90 -19.16 -8.70
CA ALA A 368 -6.67 -18.57 -7.61
C ALA A 368 -7.27 -19.63 -6.69
N VAL A 369 -7.92 -20.66 -7.24
CA VAL A 369 -8.53 -21.75 -6.44
C VAL A 369 -7.49 -22.47 -5.58
N LYS A 370 -6.30 -22.73 -6.11
CA LYS A 370 -5.22 -23.36 -5.34
C LYS A 370 -4.75 -22.50 -4.17
N VAL A 371 -4.57 -21.19 -4.38
CA VAL A 371 -4.26 -20.25 -3.29
C VAL A 371 -5.39 -20.18 -2.28
N GLY A 372 -6.64 -20.11 -2.72
CA GLY A 372 -7.80 -20.11 -1.83
C GLY A 372 -7.87 -21.37 -0.97
N GLN A 373 -7.64 -22.55 -1.56
CA GLN A 373 -7.59 -23.82 -0.84
C GLN A 373 -6.44 -23.88 0.17
N TRP A 374 -5.26 -23.42 -0.23
CA TRP A 374 -4.09 -23.31 0.65
C TRP A 374 -4.35 -22.37 1.83
N ALA A 375 -4.90 -21.18 1.58
CA ALA A 375 -5.27 -20.24 2.64
C ALA A 375 -6.34 -20.82 3.58
N LYS A 376 -7.39 -21.43 3.02
CA LYS A 376 -8.47 -22.06 3.80
C LYS A 376 -7.96 -23.19 4.70
N ALA A 377 -7.01 -23.99 4.23
CA ALA A 377 -6.37 -25.04 5.03
C ALA A 377 -5.58 -24.50 6.24
N ASN A 378 -5.21 -23.21 6.22
CA ASN A 378 -4.48 -22.54 7.31
C ASN A 378 -5.38 -21.69 8.22
N LEU A 379 -6.70 -21.71 8.02
CA LEU A 379 -7.65 -21.06 8.93
C LEU A 379 -7.93 -21.97 10.12
N THR A 380 -7.84 -21.44 11.33
CA THR A 380 -8.21 -22.16 12.55
C THR A 380 -9.59 -21.73 13.02
N ASN A 381 -10.52 -22.67 13.18
CA ASN A 381 -11.80 -22.39 13.81
C ASN A 381 -11.64 -22.34 15.34
N SER A 382 -11.95 -21.19 15.94
CA SER A 382 -11.93 -20.95 17.38
C SER A 382 -13.30 -20.48 17.85
N GLY A 383 -14.13 -21.40 18.33
CA GLY A 383 -15.47 -21.08 18.83
C GLY A 383 -16.41 -20.55 17.75
N GLY A 384 -16.32 -21.06 16.51
CA GLY A 384 -17.13 -20.62 15.40
C GLY A 384 -16.61 -19.37 14.68
N ALA A 385 -15.45 -18.83 15.09
CA ALA A 385 -14.75 -17.74 14.40
C ALA A 385 -13.48 -18.24 13.73
N TYR A 386 -13.08 -17.65 12.59
CA TYR A 386 -11.76 -17.94 12.02
C TYR A 386 -10.67 -17.06 12.64
N VAL A 387 -9.56 -17.68 13.00
CA VAL A 387 -8.32 -16.99 13.37
C VAL A 387 -7.20 -17.54 12.49
N TRP A 388 -6.31 -16.68 12.04
CA TRP A 388 -5.17 -17.08 11.20
C TRP A 388 -3.94 -16.25 11.52
N ASN A 389 -2.79 -16.79 11.13
CA ASN A 389 -1.51 -16.11 11.25
C ASN A 389 -1.27 -15.26 10.01
N TYR A 390 -0.32 -14.32 10.06
CA TYR A 390 0.09 -13.50 8.92
C TYR A 390 0.67 -14.31 7.75
N GLY A 391 1.26 -15.47 8.04
CA GLY A 391 1.80 -16.39 7.04
C GLY A 391 2.08 -17.76 7.67
N THR A 392 2.35 -18.75 6.84
CA THR A 392 2.59 -20.14 7.27
C THR A 392 3.84 -20.30 8.14
N TYR A 393 4.82 -19.41 7.97
CA TYR A 393 6.11 -19.43 8.66
C TYR A 393 6.12 -18.67 10.00
N THR A 394 5.00 -18.08 10.42
CA THR A 394 4.92 -17.28 11.65
C THR A 394 3.70 -17.64 12.49
N THR A 395 3.81 -17.45 13.80
CA THR A 395 2.69 -17.53 14.75
C THR A 395 2.06 -16.16 15.02
N LYS A 396 2.63 -15.08 14.47
CA LYS A 396 2.04 -13.73 14.56
C LYS A 396 0.67 -13.77 13.90
N LYS A 397 -0.35 -13.38 14.65
CA LYS A 397 -1.73 -13.29 14.15
C LYS A 397 -1.88 -12.23 13.10
N GLU A 398 -2.80 -12.47 12.18
CA GLU A 398 -3.17 -11.46 11.20
C GLU A 398 -3.75 -10.24 11.92
N ASP A 399 -3.33 -9.05 11.50
CA ASP A 399 -3.88 -7.80 12.02
C ASP A 399 -5.05 -7.29 11.19
N LEU A 400 -5.87 -6.44 11.80
CA LEU A 400 -7.09 -5.90 11.22
C LEU A 400 -6.84 -5.22 9.87
N SER A 401 -5.70 -4.53 9.72
CA SER A 401 -5.37 -3.81 8.48
C SER A 401 -5.12 -4.79 7.34
N HIS A 402 -4.18 -5.73 7.53
CA HIS A 402 -3.81 -6.71 6.52
C HIS A 402 -4.96 -7.67 6.19
N ALA A 403 -5.78 -8.04 7.19
CA ALA A 403 -6.97 -8.86 7.01
C ALA A 403 -7.98 -8.25 6.02
N ASN A 404 -7.93 -6.95 5.71
CA ASN A 404 -8.78 -6.41 4.65
C ASN A 404 -8.42 -6.95 3.26
N VAL A 405 -7.14 -7.22 3.00
CA VAL A 405 -6.69 -7.81 1.73
C VAL A 405 -7.20 -9.25 1.63
N ASP A 406 -7.03 -10.01 2.71
CA ASP A 406 -7.49 -11.40 2.82
C ASP A 406 -9.01 -11.50 2.64
N LEU A 407 -9.77 -10.69 3.38
CA LEU A 407 -11.23 -10.68 3.31
C LEU A 407 -11.74 -10.24 1.95
N SER A 408 -11.08 -9.30 1.29
CA SER A 408 -11.43 -8.93 -0.08
C SER A 408 -11.35 -10.14 -1.01
N ALA A 409 -10.32 -10.99 -0.86
CA ALA A 409 -10.20 -12.22 -1.63
C ALA A 409 -11.27 -13.24 -1.21
N PHE A 410 -11.42 -13.51 0.09
CA PHE A 410 -12.36 -14.52 0.60
C PHE A 410 -13.82 -14.24 0.20
N VAL A 411 -14.24 -12.97 0.23
CA VAL A 411 -15.56 -12.54 -0.22
C VAL A 411 -15.72 -12.71 -1.73
N GLU A 412 -14.70 -12.35 -2.52
CA GLU A 412 -14.73 -12.57 -3.97
C GLU A 412 -14.84 -14.07 -4.28
N PHE A 413 -14.03 -14.93 -3.66
CA PHE A 413 -14.15 -16.39 -3.79
C PHE A 413 -15.58 -16.88 -3.49
N TYR A 414 -16.16 -16.46 -2.37
CA TYR A 414 -17.53 -16.83 -2.00
C TYR A 414 -18.55 -16.38 -3.05
N ARG A 415 -18.51 -15.11 -3.48
CA ARG A 415 -19.42 -14.56 -4.50
C ARG A 415 -19.29 -15.25 -5.86
N ARG A 416 -18.14 -15.87 -6.11
CA ARG A 416 -17.87 -16.66 -7.33
C ARG A 416 -18.19 -18.16 -7.16
N GLY A 417 -18.67 -18.59 -6.00
CA GLY A 417 -18.95 -19.99 -5.70
C GLY A 417 -17.69 -20.86 -5.68
N GLN A 418 -16.54 -20.27 -5.34
CA GLN A 418 -15.24 -20.92 -5.31
C GLN A 418 -14.73 -21.01 -3.86
N VAL A 419 -14.18 -22.16 -3.45
CA VAL A 419 -13.44 -22.40 -2.19
C VAL A 419 -14.20 -22.16 -0.87
N PHE A 420 -14.75 -20.95 -0.66
CA PHE A 420 -15.45 -20.50 0.53
C PHE A 420 -16.97 -20.57 0.35
N THR A 421 -17.65 -20.83 1.46
CA THR A 421 -19.08 -21.11 1.57
C THR A 421 -19.74 -20.13 2.55
N GLY A 422 -21.07 -20.15 2.65
CA GLY A 422 -21.78 -19.32 3.65
C GLY A 422 -21.38 -19.64 5.10
N THR A 423 -20.99 -20.89 5.40
CA THR A 423 -20.44 -21.25 6.71
C THR A 423 -19.10 -20.57 6.97
N ASP A 424 -18.23 -20.50 5.97
CA ASP A 424 -16.95 -19.80 6.09
C ASP A 424 -17.18 -18.29 6.32
N MET A 425 -18.10 -17.68 5.57
CA MET A 425 -18.46 -16.27 5.74
C MET A 425 -19.04 -15.97 7.12
N THR A 426 -19.82 -16.90 7.67
CA THR A 426 -20.29 -16.84 9.06
C THR A 426 -19.12 -16.85 10.05
N ALA A 427 -18.10 -17.67 9.80
CA ALA A 427 -16.92 -17.74 10.66
C ALA A 427 -16.07 -16.46 10.60
N PHE A 428 -15.85 -15.86 9.43
CA PHE A 428 -15.16 -14.57 9.32
C PHE A 428 -15.94 -13.42 9.99
N LYS A 429 -17.27 -13.41 9.85
CA LYS A 429 -18.12 -12.46 10.57
C LYS A 429 -18.03 -12.66 12.10
N ASN A 430 -17.95 -13.91 12.57
CA ASN A 430 -17.73 -14.19 14.00
C ASN A 430 -16.33 -13.75 14.46
N THR A 431 -15.31 -13.74 13.61
CA THR A 431 -14.01 -13.14 13.93
C THR A 431 -14.17 -11.69 14.38
N LEU A 432 -14.83 -10.86 13.56
CA LEU A 432 -15.05 -9.46 13.89
C LEU A 432 -15.94 -9.30 15.13
N LYS A 433 -17.09 -10.00 15.17
CA LYS A 433 -18.14 -9.77 16.17
C LYS A 433 -17.91 -10.47 17.51
N SER A 434 -17.33 -11.66 17.50
CA SER A 434 -17.21 -12.51 18.70
C SER A 434 -15.80 -12.54 19.27
N LYS A 435 -14.77 -12.17 18.49
CA LYS A 435 -13.39 -12.10 18.97
C LYS A 435 -12.89 -10.67 19.10
N MET A 436 -13.08 -9.86 18.06
CA MET A 436 -12.42 -8.55 18.00
C MET A 436 -13.21 -7.41 18.64
N TRP A 437 -14.54 -7.43 18.51
CA TRP A 437 -15.41 -6.38 19.01
C TRP A 437 -15.46 -6.34 20.55
N ASN A 438 -15.36 -5.13 21.12
CA ASN A 438 -15.45 -4.89 22.57
C ASN A 438 -16.86 -5.06 23.18
N GLY A 439 -17.87 -5.44 22.39
CA GLY A 439 -19.26 -5.60 22.84
C GLY A 439 -20.06 -4.30 23.02
N SER A 440 -19.44 -3.14 22.79
CA SER A 440 -20.12 -1.84 22.91
C SER A 440 -20.79 -1.43 21.59
N THR A 441 -22.10 -1.20 21.63
CA THR A 441 -22.87 -0.71 20.47
C THR A 441 -22.88 0.81 20.36
N THR A 442 -22.49 1.53 21.42
CA THR A 442 -22.43 3.01 21.45
C THR A 442 -21.01 3.55 21.27
N ALA A 443 -20.01 2.74 21.61
CA ALA A 443 -18.59 3.05 21.42
C ALA A 443 -17.85 1.79 20.89
N PRO A 444 -18.18 1.32 19.68
CA PRO A 444 -17.57 0.13 19.11
C PRO A 444 -16.07 0.33 18.86
N ALA A 445 -15.30 -0.64 19.33
CA ALA A 445 -13.87 -0.77 19.07
C ALA A 445 -13.53 -2.22 18.75
N PHE A 446 -12.48 -2.41 17.95
CA PHE A 446 -12.03 -3.74 17.52
C PHE A 446 -10.56 -3.94 17.88
N SER A 447 -10.21 -5.11 18.41
CA SER A 447 -8.83 -5.49 18.68
C SER A 447 -7.96 -5.43 17.43
N LEU A 448 -6.65 -5.25 17.61
CA LEU A 448 -5.71 -5.21 16.48
C LEU A 448 -5.64 -6.56 15.77
N TYR A 449 -5.59 -7.68 16.50
CA TYR A 449 -5.44 -9.00 15.89
C TYR A 449 -6.74 -9.77 15.80
N VAL A 450 -6.85 -10.64 14.79
CA VAL A 450 -8.05 -11.44 14.48
C VAL A 450 -8.45 -12.43 15.58
N ASP A 451 -7.56 -12.73 16.52
CA ASP A 451 -7.84 -13.60 17.66
C ASP A 451 -8.43 -12.87 18.88
N GLY A 452 -8.64 -11.56 18.79
CA GLY A 452 -9.14 -10.73 19.88
C GLY A 452 -8.05 -10.10 20.74
N THR A 453 -6.77 -10.36 20.44
CA THR A 453 -5.65 -9.80 21.22
C THR A 453 -5.23 -8.42 20.73
N TRP A 454 -4.59 -7.69 21.64
CA TRP A 454 -4.13 -6.30 21.51
C TRP A 454 -5.26 -5.28 21.34
N ALA A 455 -5.22 -4.24 22.18
CA ALA A 455 -6.23 -3.19 22.19
C ALA A 455 -6.27 -2.42 20.86
N ALA A 456 -7.45 -1.86 20.56
CA ALA A 456 -7.64 -0.92 19.47
C ALA A 456 -6.60 0.22 19.54
N ASN A 457 -5.97 0.52 18.41
CA ASN A 457 -4.87 1.48 18.32
C ASN A 457 -5.05 2.50 17.17
N GLY A 458 -6.29 2.69 16.70
CA GLY A 458 -6.62 3.56 15.57
C GLY A 458 -6.65 2.86 14.22
N VAL A 459 -5.97 1.72 14.07
CA VAL A 459 -6.09 0.85 12.88
C VAL A 459 -7.49 0.29 12.75
N ASP A 460 -8.24 0.19 13.85
CA ASP A 460 -9.62 -0.30 13.89
C ASP A 460 -10.65 0.60 13.17
N TYR A 461 -10.21 1.68 12.52
CA TYR A 461 -11.00 2.43 11.54
C TYR A 461 -10.84 1.88 10.11
N PHE A 462 -9.85 1.05 9.81
CA PHE A 462 -9.64 0.48 8.46
C PHE A 462 -10.55 -0.74 8.25
N LEU A 463 -11.87 -0.50 8.12
CA LEU A 463 -12.90 -1.55 8.13
C LEU A 463 -13.48 -1.85 6.74
N HIS A 464 -12.81 -1.46 5.66
CA HIS A 464 -13.40 -1.44 4.33
C HIS A 464 -13.80 -2.81 3.78
N SER A 465 -12.95 -3.84 3.89
CA SER A 465 -13.34 -5.20 3.49
C SER A 465 -14.11 -5.93 4.60
N TRP A 466 -13.92 -5.54 5.86
CA TRP A 466 -14.75 -6.03 6.97
C TRP A 466 -16.22 -5.66 6.79
N LEU A 467 -16.51 -4.47 6.24
CA LEU A 467 -17.87 -4.01 5.91
C LEU A 467 -18.57 -4.87 4.87
N GLU A 468 -17.85 -5.62 4.02
CA GLU A 468 -18.45 -6.59 3.09
C GLU A 468 -19.24 -7.67 3.82
N LEU A 469 -18.88 -7.97 5.08
CA LEU A 469 -19.59 -8.96 5.90
C LEU A 469 -21.00 -8.51 6.33
N THR A 470 -21.38 -7.27 6.04
CA THR A 470 -22.76 -6.77 6.15
C THR A 470 -23.74 -7.62 5.33
N GLU A 471 -23.29 -8.24 4.24
CA GLU A 471 -24.07 -9.20 3.45
C GLU A 471 -24.64 -10.35 4.31
N PHE A 472 -23.93 -10.72 5.38
CA PHE A 472 -24.30 -11.84 6.26
C PHE A 472 -24.89 -11.38 7.59
N ASP A 473 -24.54 -10.16 8.05
CA ASP A 473 -25.00 -9.64 9.33
C ASP A 473 -24.99 -8.10 9.35
N ARG A 474 -26.19 -7.51 9.31
CA ARG A 474 -26.39 -6.06 9.27
C ARG A 474 -25.75 -5.32 10.45
N GLN A 475 -25.53 -5.98 11.59
CA GLN A 475 -24.90 -5.36 12.74
C GLN A 475 -23.46 -4.92 12.46
N VAL A 476 -22.76 -5.56 11.51
CA VAL A 476 -21.41 -5.13 11.09
C VAL A 476 -21.45 -3.67 10.61
N TRP A 477 -22.39 -3.34 9.73
CA TRP A 477 -22.58 -1.96 9.29
C TRP A 477 -23.00 -1.06 10.44
N THR A 478 -23.91 -1.48 11.32
CA THR A 478 -24.33 -0.67 12.48
C THR A 478 -23.17 -0.28 13.38
N LEU A 479 -22.24 -1.21 13.64
CA LEU A 479 -21.06 -0.93 14.46
C LEU A 479 -20.09 0.01 13.74
N ALA A 480 -19.79 -0.25 12.48
CA ALA A 480 -18.90 0.58 11.68
C ALA A 480 -19.47 2.00 11.48
N SER A 481 -20.76 2.12 11.15
CA SER A 481 -21.44 3.40 10.97
C SER A 481 -21.46 4.20 12.27
N THR A 482 -21.77 3.57 13.41
CA THR A 482 -21.69 4.23 14.72
C THR A 482 -20.30 4.78 14.99
N LYS A 483 -19.25 4.00 14.70
CA LYS A 483 -17.85 4.43 14.83
C LYS A 483 -17.54 5.63 13.93
N TYR A 484 -18.12 5.66 12.73
CA TYR A 484 -17.87 6.68 11.72
C TYR A 484 -18.78 7.92 11.82
N THR A 485 -19.86 7.89 12.60
CA THR A 485 -20.83 9.02 12.71
C THR A 485 -20.16 10.34 13.09
N ASN A 486 -19.27 10.33 14.08
CA ASN A 486 -18.56 11.54 14.53
C ASN A 486 -17.07 11.55 14.14
N PHE A 487 -16.63 10.56 13.38
CA PHE A 487 -15.26 10.49 12.89
C PHE A 487 -15.08 11.32 11.61
N THR A 488 -13.92 11.96 11.52
CA THR A 488 -13.47 12.67 10.31
C THR A 488 -12.31 11.89 9.71
N GLY A 489 -12.54 11.30 8.54
CA GLY A 489 -11.49 10.58 7.82
C GLY A 489 -10.42 11.52 7.26
N THR A 490 -9.22 10.99 7.07
CA THR A 490 -8.03 11.76 6.67
C THR A 490 -7.16 11.07 5.61
N ASN A 491 -7.52 9.85 5.20
CA ASN A 491 -6.69 9.04 4.30
C ASN A 491 -7.56 8.12 3.43
N ALA A 492 -6.92 7.44 2.47
CA ALA A 492 -7.60 6.60 1.49
C ALA A 492 -8.33 5.40 2.12
N SER A 493 -7.80 4.78 3.18
CA SER A 493 -8.48 3.69 3.91
C SER A 493 -9.81 4.16 4.52
N HIS A 494 -9.85 5.38 5.05
CA HIS A 494 -11.09 5.98 5.55
C HIS A 494 -12.06 6.29 4.40
N LEU A 495 -11.55 6.76 3.24
CA LEU A 495 -12.36 7.07 2.07
C LEU A 495 -13.09 5.84 1.52
N ILE A 496 -12.39 4.71 1.31
CA ILE A 496 -13.03 3.46 0.89
C ILE A 496 -13.95 2.90 1.98
N THR A 497 -13.66 3.12 3.26
CA THR A 497 -14.60 2.73 4.33
C THR A 497 -15.90 3.53 4.25
N LEU A 498 -15.83 4.85 3.98
CA LEU A 498 -17.00 5.70 3.75
C LEU A 498 -17.80 5.28 2.50
N SER A 499 -17.13 4.93 1.41
CA SER A 499 -17.83 4.45 0.20
C SER A 499 -18.55 3.12 0.43
N ARG A 500 -17.98 2.21 1.23
CA ARG A 500 -18.63 0.95 1.62
C ARG A 500 -19.77 1.16 2.60
N LEU A 501 -19.67 2.12 3.52
CA LEU A 501 -20.79 2.53 4.38
C LEU A 501 -21.96 3.04 3.54
N LEU A 502 -21.67 3.89 2.54
CA LEU A 502 -22.66 4.39 1.57
C LEU A 502 -23.30 3.24 0.78
N ARG A 503 -22.50 2.29 0.26
CA ARG A 503 -23.01 1.18 -0.55
C ARG A 503 -23.95 0.24 0.22
N TRP A 504 -23.76 0.15 1.53
CA TRP A 504 -24.58 -0.67 2.41
C TRP A 504 -25.62 0.14 3.19
N GLU A 505 -25.79 1.44 2.94
CA GLU A 505 -26.89 2.21 3.53
C GLU A 505 -28.23 1.70 3.02
#